data_AF-A0AAY4DFZ0-F1
#
_entry.id   AF-A0AAY4DFZ0-F1
#
_cell.length_a   1.000
_cell.length_b   1.000
_cell.length_c   1.000
_cell.angle_alpha   90.00
_cell.angle_beta   90.00
_cell.angle_gamma   90.00
#
_symmetry.space_group_name_H-M   'P 1'
#
loop_
_entity.id
_entity.type
_entity.pdbx_description
1 polymer ?
#
loop_
_entity_poly.entity_id
_entity_poly.type
_entity_poly.pdbx_seq_one_letter_code
_entity_poly.pdbx_strand_id
1 'polypeptide(L)'
;MPVVSPNTGLHEVLALLTSHLHPDADHKEDLLFLKEVFSERSFDYLMKIHERLRLYEHQSPTPVLHSASCLAEDVAEELQSGPLEGDEQELFLLLTAPHIKAILAVHDTVAQKNFDPVLPPLPEDLDDELEEESVKIVRLVKNKEPLGATIRRDEVTGAVVVARIMRGGAADRSGLVHVGDELREVNGSLIIHKRPDEISQILSKSQGSITLKIIPAIKEEDKLNESKVYLRALFDYTPFEDKATPCQEAGLPFKRGDILQVVSQDDPTWWQAKRVGDGNLRAGLIPSRHFQEKRLAHRVKMGTYQGPVSPQTPYDQATDKGIGINLLFVGIQLKMHQ
;
A
#
# COMPACT_ATOMS: atom_id res chain seq x y z
N MET A 1 25.34 22.46 -4.24
CA MET A 1 25.28 21.01 -3.96
C MET A 1 26.63 20.42 -4.32
N PRO A 2 27.28 19.64 -3.45
CA PRO A 2 28.53 19.00 -3.82
C PRO A 2 28.24 17.94 -4.88
N VAL A 3 29.06 17.94 -5.93
CA VAL A 3 28.99 16.97 -7.02
C VAL A 3 29.55 15.67 -6.48
N VAL A 4 28.68 14.72 -6.14
CA VAL A 4 29.08 13.37 -5.77
C VAL A 4 29.56 12.69 -7.05
N SER A 5 30.83 12.33 -7.09
CA SER A 5 31.40 11.59 -8.22
C SER A 5 30.77 10.18 -8.29
N PRO A 6 30.56 9.59 -9.48
CA PRO A 6 29.94 8.25 -9.60
C PRO A 6 30.75 7.13 -8.92
N ASN A 7 32.00 7.38 -8.55
CA ASN A 7 32.88 6.45 -7.83
C ASN A 7 32.90 6.66 -6.31
N THR A 8 32.16 7.62 -5.77
CA THR A 8 32.12 7.83 -4.32
C THR A 8 31.44 6.62 -3.66
N GLY A 9 32.11 5.95 -2.73
CA GLY A 9 31.55 4.80 -2.01
C GLY A 9 30.40 5.26 -1.11
N LEU A 10 29.35 4.43 -0.95
CA LEU A 10 28.24 4.75 -0.04
C LEU A 10 28.71 5.12 1.37
N HIS A 11 29.82 4.53 1.84
CA HIS A 11 30.45 4.87 3.12
C HIS A 11 30.91 6.33 3.19
N GLU A 12 31.49 6.86 2.12
CA GLU A 12 31.96 8.25 2.05
C GLU A 12 30.80 9.23 1.93
N VAL A 13 29.74 8.86 1.21
CA VAL A 13 28.49 9.63 1.15
C VAL A 13 27.81 9.70 2.52
N LEU A 14 27.76 8.59 3.26
CA LEU A 14 27.16 8.52 4.60
C LEU A 14 28.01 9.26 5.65
N ALA A 15 29.34 9.19 5.54
CA ALA A 15 30.25 9.97 6.38
C ALA A 15 30.11 11.47 6.13
N LEU A 16 29.98 11.89 4.86
CA LEU A 16 29.69 13.28 4.49
C LEU A 16 28.33 13.72 5.02
N LEU A 17 27.29 12.89 4.89
CA LEU A 17 25.95 13.18 5.42
C LEU A 17 25.99 13.40 6.94
N THR A 18 26.72 12.56 7.67
CA THR A 18 26.92 12.70 9.11
C THR A 18 27.68 13.99 9.45
N SER A 19 28.63 14.40 8.61
CA SER A 19 29.42 15.63 8.79
C SER A 19 28.66 16.93 8.45
N HIS A 20 27.59 16.85 7.66
CA HIS A 20 26.82 17.99 7.17
C HIS A 20 25.52 18.25 7.95
N LEU A 21 25.23 17.47 9.00
CA LEU A 21 24.13 17.76 9.92
C LEU A 21 24.45 19.04 10.70
N HIS A 22 23.65 20.09 10.47
CA HIS A 22 23.88 21.43 10.97
C HIS A 22 23.78 21.47 12.51
N PRO A 23 24.70 22.15 13.24
CA PRO A 23 24.72 22.15 14.70
C PRO A 23 23.54 22.87 15.40
N ASP A 24 22.62 23.46 14.64
CA ASP A 24 21.59 24.39 15.14
C ASP A 24 20.16 23.82 15.08
N ALA A 25 20.02 22.56 14.67
CA ALA A 25 18.77 21.82 14.75
C ALA A 25 18.84 20.86 15.96
N ASP A 26 17.75 20.75 16.73
CA ASP A 26 17.65 19.84 17.88
C ASP A 26 17.54 18.38 17.40
N HIS A 27 18.60 17.92 16.76
CA HIS A 27 18.80 16.60 16.16
C HIS A 27 19.74 15.75 17.02
N LYS A 28 19.89 16.08 18.31
CA LYS A 28 20.82 15.37 19.19
C LYS A 28 20.45 13.89 19.31
N GLU A 29 19.16 13.59 19.38
CA GLU A 29 18.65 12.22 19.39
C GLU A 29 18.83 11.54 18.02
N ASP A 30 18.53 12.23 16.92
CA ASP A 30 18.71 11.70 15.56
C ASP A 30 20.19 11.42 15.23
N LEU A 31 21.10 12.28 15.69
CA LEU A 31 22.55 12.12 15.54
C LEU A 31 23.07 10.96 16.39
N LEU A 32 22.55 10.78 17.61
CA LEU A 32 22.88 9.65 18.46
C LEU A 32 22.37 8.35 17.85
N PHE A 33 21.14 8.35 17.34
CA PHE A 33 20.54 7.22 16.63
C PHE A 33 21.35 6.85 15.38
N LEU A 34 21.66 7.81 14.51
CA LEU A 34 22.49 7.56 13.32
C LEU A 34 23.87 7.05 13.70
N LYS A 35 24.49 7.61 14.74
CA LYS A 35 25.78 7.13 15.24
C LYS A 35 25.68 5.70 15.78
N GLU A 36 24.59 5.36 16.46
CA GLU A 36 24.33 4.00 16.95
C GLU A 36 24.18 3.02 15.78
N VAL A 37 23.34 3.35 14.79
CA VAL A 37 23.13 2.56 13.57
C VAL A 37 24.42 2.36 12.78
N PHE A 38 25.21 3.42 12.56
CA PHE A 38 26.48 3.31 11.84
C PHE A 38 27.58 2.61 12.65
N SER A 39 27.44 2.54 13.98
CA SER A 39 28.35 1.79 14.84
C SER A 39 27.99 0.30 14.97
N GLU A 40 26.82 -0.11 14.47
CA GLU A 40 26.44 -1.51 14.50
C GLU A 40 27.36 -2.36 13.61
N ARG A 41 27.82 -3.50 14.16
CA ARG A 41 28.65 -4.46 13.41
C ARG A 41 27.94 -5.04 12.19
N SER A 42 26.62 -5.26 12.30
CA SER A 42 25.76 -5.71 11.20
C SER A 42 25.87 -4.76 9.99
N PHE A 43 25.81 -3.46 10.24
CA PHE A 43 25.90 -2.42 9.22
C PHE A 43 27.30 -2.38 8.58
N ASP A 44 28.36 -2.47 9.38
CA ASP A 44 29.74 -2.57 8.86
C ASP A 44 29.94 -3.79 7.95
N TYR A 45 29.40 -4.97 8.32
CA TYR A 45 29.43 -6.15 7.46
C TYR A 45 28.61 -5.96 6.18
N LEU A 46 27.41 -5.38 6.28
CA LEU A 46 26.58 -5.10 5.11
C LEU A 46 27.29 -4.16 4.13
N MET A 47 27.97 -3.14 4.64
CA MET A 47 28.78 -2.22 3.84
C MET A 47 29.94 -2.94 3.14
N LYS A 48 30.66 -3.81 3.85
CA LYS A 48 31.73 -4.63 3.27
C LYS A 48 31.21 -5.59 2.19
N ILE A 49 30.03 -6.18 2.40
CA ILE A 49 29.38 -7.04 1.40
C ILE A 49 28.99 -6.24 0.17
N HIS A 50 28.35 -5.08 0.36
CA HIS A 50 27.97 -4.20 -0.74
C HIS A 50 29.17 -3.77 -1.58
N GLU A 51 30.28 -3.36 -0.94
CA GLU A 51 31.50 -2.99 -1.65
C GLU A 51 32.08 -4.17 -2.44
N ARG A 52 32.08 -5.38 -1.86
CA ARG A 52 32.54 -6.60 -2.55
C ARG A 52 31.64 -7.00 -3.71
N LEU A 53 30.32 -6.86 -3.57
CA LEU A 53 29.37 -7.12 -4.65
C LEU A 53 29.53 -6.11 -5.79
N ARG A 54 29.73 -4.83 -5.48
CA ARG A 54 29.99 -3.78 -6.47
C ARG A 54 31.30 -4.02 -7.22
N LEU A 55 32.35 -4.45 -6.52
CA LEU A 55 33.60 -4.86 -7.15
C LEU A 55 33.40 -6.08 -8.05
N TYR A 56 32.59 -7.06 -7.62
CA TYR A 56 32.26 -8.23 -8.43
C TYR A 56 31.42 -7.88 -9.66
N GLU A 57 30.50 -6.92 -9.57
CA GLU A 57 29.71 -6.43 -10.69
C GLU A 57 30.59 -5.78 -11.78
N HIS A 58 31.65 -5.06 -11.37
CA HIS A 58 32.59 -4.43 -12.29
C HIS A 58 33.73 -5.36 -12.76
N GLN A 59 34.11 -6.36 -11.96
CA GLN A 59 35.26 -7.24 -12.20
C GLN A 59 34.88 -8.71 -11.97
N SER A 60 33.75 -9.14 -12.52
CA SER A 60 33.35 -10.54 -12.38
C SER A 60 34.38 -11.42 -13.10
N PRO A 61 34.91 -12.47 -12.45
CA PRO A 61 35.80 -13.40 -13.12
C PRO A 61 35.08 -14.04 -14.29
N THR A 62 35.63 -13.86 -15.49
CA THR A 62 35.17 -14.55 -16.68
C THR A 62 35.73 -15.97 -16.66
N PRO A 63 34.92 -17.02 -16.77
CA PRO A 63 35.44 -18.38 -16.86
C PRO A 63 36.28 -18.52 -18.13
N VAL A 64 37.39 -19.25 -18.03
CA VAL A 64 38.29 -19.50 -19.16
C VAL A 64 37.63 -20.40 -20.20
N LEU A 65 36.76 -21.30 -19.75
CA LEU A 65 35.97 -22.21 -20.58
C LEU A 65 34.62 -22.45 -19.92
N HIS A 66 33.60 -22.84 -20.68
CA HIS A 66 32.27 -23.17 -20.15
C HIS A 66 31.96 -24.67 -20.18
N SER A 67 32.86 -25.49 -20.73
CA SER A 67 32.66 -26.91 -21.05
C SER A 67 33.91 -27.75 -20.75
N ALA A 68 34.57 -27.47 -19.63
CA ALA A 68 35.81 -28.15 -19.24
C ALA A 68 35.58 -29.64 -18.93
N SER A 69 34.38 -30.02 -18.48
CA SER A 69 34.00 -31.42 -18.27
C SER A 69 33.94 -32.17 -19.60
N CYS A 70 33.28 -31.60 -20.62
CA CYS A 70 33.19 -32.24 -21.94
C CYS A 70 34.57 -32.38 -22.58
N LEU A 71 35.40 -31.33 -22.52
CA LEU A 71 36.77 -31.39 -23.04
C LEU A 71 37.60 -32.49 -22.35
N ALA A 72 37.46 -32.65 -21.04
CA ALA A 72 38.16 -33.71 -20.30
C ALA A 72 37.68 -35.12 -20.69
N GLU A 73 36.40 -35.28 -21.02
CA GLU A 73 35.84 -36.54 -21.54
C GLU A 73 36.36 -36.84 -22.93
N ASP A 74 36.36 -35.86 -23.85
CA ASP A 74 36.89 -36.01 -25.21
C ASP A 74 38.37 -36.44 -25.19
N VAL A 75 39.19 -35.78 -24.34
CA VAL A 75 40.61 -36.14 -24.17
C VAL A 75 40.76 -37.54 -23.56
N ALA A 76 39.92 -37.91 -22.59
CA ALA A 76 39.95 -39.25 -22.02
C ALA A 76 39.51 -40.34 -23.02
N GLU A 77 38.63 -40.03 -23.98
CA GLU A 77 38.27 -40.94 -25.08
C GLU A 77 39.40 -41.07 -26.11
N GLU A 78 40.04 -39.96 -26.48
CA GLU A 78 41.15 -39.97 -27.43
C GLU A 78 42.36 -40.76 -26.88
N LEU A 79 42.68 -40.62 -25.60
CA LEU A 79 43.76 -41.37 -24.94
C LEU A 79 43.51 -42.88 -24.92
N GLN A 80 42.24 -43.32 -24.88
CA GLN A 80 41.91 -44.76 -24.92
C GLN A 80 42.16 -45.39 -26.30
N SER A 81 42.32 -44.58 -27.35
CA SER A 81 42.55 -45.08 -28.72
C SER A 81 44.02 -45.46 -28.99
N GLY A 82 44.95 -45.06 -28.12
CA GLY A 82 46.39 -45.29 -28.23
C GLY A 82 46.98 -46.24 -27.17
N PRO A 83 48.27 -46.61 -27.29
CA PRO A 83 48.97 -47.35 -26.24
C PRO A 83 49.27 -46.44 -25.04
N LEU A 84 48.53 -46.62 -23.94
CA LEU A 84 48.69 -45.87 -22.69
C LEU A 84 50.01 -46.22 -21.97
N GLU A 85 51.10 -45.54 -22.29
CA GLU A 85 52.39 -45.67 -21.60
C GLU A 85 52.83 -44.35 -20.93
N GLY A 86 53.29 -44.44 -19.68
CA GLY A 86 53.84 -43.30 -18.94
C GLY A 86 52.81 -42.21 -18.63
N ASP A 87 53.08 -40.98 -19.08
CA ASP A 87 52.30 -39.77 -18.77
C ASP A 87 50.85 -39.84 -19.29
N GLU A 88 50.61 -40.54 -20.40
CA GLU A 88 49.26 -40.72 -20.98
C GLU A 88 48.35 -41.55 -20.05
N GLN A 89 48.92 -42.57 -19.40
CA GLN A 89 48.20 -43.40 -18.45
C GLN A 89 47.88 -42.65 -17.15
N GLU A 90 48.81 -41.82 -16.67
CA GLU A 90 48.60 -40.98 -15.49
C GLU A 90 47.52 -39.92 -15.76
N LEU A 91 47.58 -39.24 -16.91
CA LEU A 91 46.57 -38.26 -17.32
C LEU A 91 45.18 -38.90 -17.45
N PHE A 92 45.10 -40.09 -18.07
CA PHE A 92 43.86 -40.83 -18.17
C PHE A 92 43.27 -41.15 -16.80
N LEU A 93 44.07 -41.65 -15.85
CA LEU A 93 43.63 -41.93 -14.48
C LEU A 93 43.15 -40.68 -13.74
N LEU A 94 43.80 -39.54 -13.98
CA LEU A 94 43.44 -38.27 -13.34
C LEU A 94 42.13 -37.70 -13.91
N LEU A 95 41.95 -37.69 -15.24
CA LEU A 95 40.72 -37.22 -15.89
C LEU A 95 39.53 -38.15 -15.62
N THR A 96 39.78 -39.44 -15.41
CA THR A 96 38.73 -40.41 -15.06
C THR A 96 38.39 -40.43 -13.57
N ALA A 97 39.21 -39.80 -12.72
CA ALA A 97 38.96 -39.75 -11.28
C ALA A 97 37.63 -39.04 -10.96
N PRO A 98 36.77 -39.63 -10.11
CA PRO A 98 35.44 -39.10 -9.84
C PRO A 98 35.46 -37.69 -9.24
N HIS A 99 36.50 -37.37 -8.45
CA HIS A 99 36.66 -36.05 -7.85
C HIS A 99 37.02 -34.98 -8.89
N ILE A 100 37.84 -35.31 -9.88
CA ILE A 100 38.19 -34.38 -10.96
C ILE A 100 36.98 -34.12 -11.84
N LYS A 101 36.25 -35.18 -12.23
CA LYS A 101 34.99 -35.05 -12.96
C LYS A 101 33.97 -34.18 -12.21
N ALA A 102 33.83 -34.37 -10.90
CA ALA A 102 32.94 -33.55 -10.08
C ALA A 102 33.39 -32.07 -10.05
N ILE A 103 34.69 -31.79 -9.93
CA ILE A 103 35.22 -30.41 -9.96
C ILE A 103 34.96 -29.76 -11.32
N LEU A 104 35.18 -30.47 -12.42
CA LEU A 104 34.93 -29.95 -13.77
C LEU A 104 33.44 -29.71 -14.03
N ALA A 105 32.56 -30.58 -13.54
CA ALA A 105 31.11 -30.38 -13.61
C ALA A 105 30.66 -29.16 -12.80
N VAL A 106 31.20 -28.96 -11.60
CA VAL A 106 30.91 -27.76 -10.78
C VAL A 106 31.45 -26.50 -11.45
N HIS A 107 32.66 -26.56 -12.02
CA HIS A 107 33.21 -25.47 -12.81
C HIS A 107 32.27 -25.07 -13.94
N ASP A 108 31.80 -26.03 -14.74
CA ASP A 108 30.92 -25.76 -15.88
C ASP A 108 29.57 -25.20 -15.42
N THR A 109 29.03 -25.71 -14.30
CA THR A 109 27.79 -25.18 -13.68
C THR A 109 27.93 -23.70 -13.29
N VAL A 110 29.07 -23.33 -12.68
CA VAL A 110 29.34 -21.93 -12.29
C VAL A 110 29.64 -21.06 -13.52
N ALA A 111 30.43 -21.57 -14.46
CA ALA A 111 30.81 -20.87 -15.68
C ALA A 111 29.62 -20.59 -16.60
N GLN A 112 28.62 -21.46 -16.61
CA GLN A 112 27.37 -21.29 -17.37
C GLN A 112 26.30 -20.53 -16.60
N LYS A 113 26.58 -20.12 -15.35
CA LYS A 113 25.61 -19.51 -14.43
C LYS A 113 24.37 -20.38 -14.17
N ASN A 114 24.51 -21.70 -14.30
CA ASN A 114 23.43 -22.67 -14.11
C ASN A 114 23.28 -23.09 -12.63
N PHE A 115 23.49 -22.15 -11.71
CA PHE A 115 23.32 -22.33 -10.27
C PHE A 115 22.01 -21.73 -9.76
N ASP A 116 21.36 -20.90 -10.57
CA ASP A 116 20.05 -20.34 -10.26
C ASP A 116 18.95 -21.40 -10.46
N PRO A 117 17.88 -21.38 -9.65
CA PRO A 117 16.74 -22.26 -9.86
C PRO A 117 16.14 -21.98 -11.25
N VAL A 118 16.10 -23.01 -12.10
CA VAL A 118 15.50 -22.91 -13.44
C VAL A 118 14.01 -22.65 -13.27
N LEU A 119 13.58 -21.43 -13.64
CA LEU A 119 12.17 -21.10 -13.74
C LEU A 119 11.57 -21.88 -14.93
N PRO A 120 10.31 -22.36 -14.84
CA PRO A 120 9.63 -22.93 -16.00
C PRO A 120 9.65 -21.92 -17.15
N PRO A 121 9.85 -22.37 -18.41
CA PRO A 121 9.75 -21.47 -19.56
C PRO A 121 8.37 -20.81 -19.55
N LEU A 122 8.38 -19.48 -19.66
CA LEU A 122 7.16 -18.69 -19.78
C LEU A 122 6.43 -19.13 -21.07
N PRO A 123 5.10 -19.38 -21.02
CA PRO A 123 4.31 -19.62 -22.23
C PRO A 123 4.55 -18.55 -23.30
N GLU A 124 4.71 -18.97 -24.55
CA GLU A 124 5.01 -18.11 -25.71
C GLU A 124 3.91 -17.06 -26.01
N ASP A 125 2.74 -17.19 -25.36
CA ASP A 125 1.59 -16.29 -25.52
C ASP A 125 1.61 -15.08 -24.56
N LEU A 126 2.66 -14.91 -23.73
CA LEU A 126 2.69 -13.86 -22.70
C LEU A 126 3.19 -12.49 -23.18
N ASP A 127 3.73 -12.36 -24.39
CA ASP A 127 4.29 -11.07 -24.86
C ASP A 127 3.21 -10.01 -25.16
N ASP A 128 1.95 -10.41 -25.38
CA ASP A 128 0.81 -9.48 -25.53
C ASP A 128 0.02 -9.26 -24.22
N GLU A 129 0.34 -9.99 -23.14
CA GLU A 129 -0.33 -9.91 -21.83
C GLU A 129 0.58 -9.36 -20.72
N LEU A 130 1.76 -8.80 -21.03
CA LEU A 130 2.56 -8.06 -20.03
C LEU A 130 1.92 -6.72 -19.61
N GLU A 131 0.74 -6.39 -20.15
CA GLU A 131 -0.20 -5.43 -19.60
C GLU A 131 -1.24 -6.07 -18.64
N GLU A 132 -1.10 -7.35 -18.24
CA GLU A 132 -1.82 -7.92 -17.11
C GLU A 132 -1.36 -7.20 -15.84
N GLU A 133 -2.05 -6.09 -15.56
CA GLU A 133 -2.12 -5.38 -14.29
C GLU A 133 -1.75 -6.29 -13.12
N SER A 134 -0.57 -6.05 -12.54
CA SER A 134 0.01 -6.90 -11.49
C SER A 134 -1.02 -7.17 -10.39
N VAL A 135 -1.47 -8.42 -10.30
CA VAL A 135 -2.55 -8.78 -9.38
C VAL A 135 -1.98 -8.99 -7.98
N LYS A 136 -2.58 -8.32 -6.99
CA LYS A 136 -2.29 -8.47 -5.57
C LYS A 136 -3.35 -9.35 -4.90
N ILE A 137 -2.90 -10.45 -4.28
CA ILE A 137 -3.77 -11.30 -3.46
C ILE A 137 -3.66 -10.85 -2.00
N VAL A 138 -4.77 -10.39 -1.44
CA VAL A 138 -4.83 -9.91 -0.05
C VAL A 138 -5.70 -10.84 0.78
N ARG A 139 -5.21 -11.19 1.97
CA ARG A 139 -5.97 -11.98 2.93
C ARG A 139 -6.22 -11.15 4.18
N LEU A 140 -7.48 -11.01 4.54
CA LEU A 140 -7.92 -10.15 5.63
C LEU A 140 -8.89 -10.90 6.54
N VAL A 141 -8.86 -10.57 7.82
CA VAL A 141 -9.69 -11.22 8.84
C VAL A 141 -10.73 -10.22 9.33
N LYS A 142 -12.01 -10.61 9.30
CA LYS A 142 -13.11 -9.79 9.83
C LYS A 142 -13.92 -10.54 10.89
N ASN A 143 -14.35 -9.82 11.93
CA ASN A 143 -15.01 -10.37 13.12
C ASN A 143 -16.50 -9.97 13.18
N LYS A 144 -17.38 -10.67 12.44
CA LYS A 144 -18.83 -10.40 12.33
C LYS A 144 -19.24 -8.99 11.87
N GLU A 145 -18.28 -8.08 11.71
CA GLU A 145 -18.44 -6.76 11.15
C GLU A 145 -18.42 -6.80 9.60
N PRO A 146 -18.95 -5.76 8.93
CA PRO A 146 -18.70 -5.56 7.50
C PRO A 146 -17.22 -5.22 7.27
N LEU A 147 -16.73 -5.47 6.05
CA LEU A 147 -15.34 -5.24 5.68
C LEU A 147 -14.87 -3.79 5.93
N GLY A 148 -15.79 -2.83 5.88
CA GLY A 148 -15.45 -1.41 6.03
C GLY A 148 -14.90 -0.81 4.75
N ALA A 149 -15.36 -1.28 3.59
CA ALA A 149 -15.10 -0.67 2.29
C ALA A 149 -16.42 -0.58 1.51
N THR A 150 -16.58 0.45 0.69
CA THR A 150 -17.69 0.57 -0.26
C THR A 150 -17.15 0.34 -1.66
N ILE A 151 -17.85 -0.46 -2.46
CA ILE A 151 -17.51 -0.75 -3.85
C ILE A 151 -18.48 -0.01 -4.78
N ARG A 152 -18.00 0.37 -5.95
CA ARG A 152 -18.84 0.85 -7.05
C ARG A 152 -18.49 0.09 -8.31
N ARG A 153 -19.43 0.06 -9.25
CA ARG A 153 -19.14 -0.38 -10.61
C ARG A 153 -18.72 0.83 -11.43
N ASP A 154 -17.60 0.73 -12.11
CA ASP A 154 -17.18 1.71 -13.10
C ASP A 154 -18.09 1.60 -14.33
N GLU A 155 -18.62 2.72 -14.79
CA GLU A 155 -19.54 2.77 -15.93
C GLU A 155 -18.82 2.56 -17.26
N VAL A 156 -17.52 2.88 -17.34
CA VAL A 156 -16.73 2.81 -18.57
C VAL A 156 -16.18 1.40 -18.76
N THR A 157 -15.49 0.87 -17.75
CA THR A 157 -14.82 -0.44 -17.84
C THR A 157 -15.71 -1.59 -17.40
N GLY A 158 -16.81 -1.31 -16.69
CA GLY A 158 -17.65 -2.33 -16.05
C GLY A 158 -17.00 -2.99 -14.83
N ALA A 159 -15.77 -2.59 -14.48
CA ALA A 159 -15.01 -3.15 -13.38
C ALA A 159 -15.60 -2.76 -12.01
N VAL A 160 -15.36 -3.60 -10.99
CA VAL A 160 -15.77 -3.31 -9.63
C VAL A 160 -14.59 -2.70 -8.89
N VAL A 161 -14.70 -1.46 -8.47
CA VAL A 161 -13.61 -0.71 -7.83
C VAL A 161 -13.96 -0.30 -6.41
N VAL A 162 -12.95 -0.24 -5.54
CA VAL A 162 -13.11 0.28 -4.18
C VAL A 162 -13.31 1.79 -4.23
N ALA A 163 -14.53 2.23 -3.92
CA ALA A 163 -14.90 3.64 -3.93
C ALA A 163 -14.45 4.36 -2.64
N ARG A 164 -14.45 3.67 -1.50
CA ARG A 164 -14.11 4.26 -0.20
C ARG A 164 -13.67 3.21 0.82
N ILE A 165 -12.75 3.60 1.70
CA ILE A 165 -12.38 2.85 2.90
C ILE A 165 -12.96 3.55 4.13
N MET A 166 -13.68 2.81 4.97
CA MET A 166 -14.30 3.30 6.20
C MET A 166 -13.30 3.23 7.35
N ARG A 167 -12.97 4.39 7.94
CA ARG A 167 -12.01 4.51 9.04
C ARG A 167 -12.42 3.65 10.23
N GLY A 168 -11.46 2.87 10.74
CA GLY A 168 -11.65 1.92 11.83
C GLY A 168 -12.34 0.60 11.45
N GLY A 169 -12.68 0.38 10.17
CA GLY A 169 -13.17 -0.90 9.65
C GLY A 169 -12.06 -1.93 9.40
N ALA A 170 -12.42 -3.18 9.09
CA ALA A 170 -11.44 -4.25 8.87
C ALA A 170 -10.47 -3.98 7.71
N ALA A 171 -10.91 -3.35 6.64
CA ALA A 171 -10.07 -2.95 5.50
C ALA A 171 -9.09 -1.82 5.84
N ASP A 172 -9.52 -0.82 6.62
CA ASP A 172 -8.67 0.29 7.08
C ASP A 172 -7.58 -0.24 8.04
N ARG A 173 -7.96 -1.11 8.99
CA ARG A 173 -7.02 -1.69 9.95
C ARG A 173 -6.02 -2.66 9.32
N SER A 174 -6.35 -3.27 8.19
CA SER A 174 -5.40 -4.15 7.50
C SER A 174 -4.38 -3.36 6.68
N GLY A 175 -4.74 -2.17 6.17
CA GLY A 175 -3.89 -1.39 5.28
C GLY A 175 -3.58 -2.09 3.94
N LEU A 176 -4.28 -3.18 3.62
CA LEU A 176 -4.00 -3.97 2.42
C LEU A 176 -4.81 -3.55 1.20
N VAL A 177 -5.93 -2.84 1.43
CA VAL A 177 -6.91 -2.42 0.42
C VAL A 177 -7.03 -0.90 0.45
N HIS A 178 -6.95 -0.29 -0.72
CA HIS A 178 -6.97 1.15 -0.91
C HIS A 178 -8.12 1.59 -1.82
N VAL A 179 -8.43 2.88 -1.78
CA VAL A 179 -9.42 3.48 -2.66
C VAL A 179 -8.88 3.50 -4.09
N GLY A 180 -9.64 2.94 -5.02
CA GLY A 180 -9.27 2.78 -6.42
C GLY A 180 -8.93 1.34 -6.79
N ASP A 181 -8.61 0.48 -5.81
CA ASP A 181 -8.28 -0.91 -6.09
C ASP A 181 -9.43 -1.59 -6.85
N GLU A 182 -9.09 -2.26 -7.95
CA GLU A 182 -10.04 -3.03 -8.72
C GLU A 182 -10.15 -4.45 -8.18
N LEU A 183 -11.37 -4.92 -8.01
CA LEU A 183 -11.71 -6.15 -7.34
C LEU A 183 -12.06 -7.21 -8.41
N ARG A 184 -11.22 -8.24 -8.54
CA ARG A 184 -11.37 -9.32 -9.54
C ARG A 184 -12.04 -10.57 -8.99
N GLU A 185 -11.64 -11.00 -7.78
CA GLU A 185 -12.21 -12.18 -7.11
C GLU A 185 -12.39 -11.98 -5.60
N VAL A 186 -13.39 -12.64 -5.03
CA VAL A 186 -13.65 -12.73 -3.59
C VAL A 186 -13.81 -14.19 -3.21
N ASN A 187 -12.93 -14.71 -2.35
CA ASN A 187 -12.92 -16.12 -1.91
C ASN A 187 -12.97 -17.12 -3.09
N GLY A 188 -12.23 -16.83 -4.16
CA GLY A 188 -12.20 -17.64 -5.38
C GLY A 188 -13.43 -17.50 -6.29
N SER A 189 -14.39 -16.63 -5.95
CA SER A 189 -15.52 -16.30 -6.83
C SER A 189 -15.21 -15.06 -7.66
N LEU A 190 -15.24 -15.19 -8.98
CA LEU A 190 -15.16 -14.06 -9.91
C LEU A 190 -16.34 -13.10 -9.71
N ILE A 191 -16.04 -11.81 -9.63
CA ILE A 191 -17.05 -10.77 -9.34
C ILE A 191 -17.37 -9.85 -10.51
N ILE A 192 -16.67 -9.97 -11.64
CA ILE A 192 -16.86 -9.17 -12.87
C ILE A 192 -18.34 -9.16 -13.31
N HIS A 193 -19.00 -10.31 -13.29
CA HIS A 193 -20.40 -10.43 -13.72
C HIS A 193 -21.44 -10.23 -12.60
N LYS A 194 -21.01 -9.92 -11.37
CA LYS A 194 -21.91 -9.77 -10.22
C LYS A 194 -22.24 -8.31 -9.94
N ARG A 195 -23.47 -8.04 -9.55
CA ARG A 195 -23.88 -6.68 -9.15
C ARG A 195 -23.22 -6.29 -7.82
N PRO A 196 -22.93 -5.00 -7.57
CA PRO A 196 -22.36 -4.55 -6.31
C PRO A 196 -23.12 -5.04 -5.06
N ASP A 197 -24.45 -5.12 -5.14
CA ASP A 197 -25.29 -5.64 -4.05
C ASP A 197 -25.01 -7.11 -3.73
N GLU A 198 -24.82 -7.94 -4.77
CA GLU A 198 -24.51 -9.37 -4.62
C GLU A 198 -23.11 -9.56 -4.03
N ILE A 199 -22.15 -8.74 -4.46
CA ILE A 199 -20.78 -8.75 -3.93
C ILE A 199 -20.79 -8.30 -2.46
N SER A 200 -21.56 -7.27 -2.12
CA SER A 200 -21.76 -6.81 -0.75
C SER A 200 -22.37 -7.93 0.12
N GLN A 201 -23.35 -8.68 -0.40
CA GLN A 201 -23.92 -9.83 0.29
C GLN A 201 -22.91 -10.98 0.47
N ILE A 202 -22.05 -11.26 -0.51
CA ILE A 202 -21.00 -12.28 -0.38
C ILE A 202 -19.99 -11.87 0.70
N LEU A 203 -19.55 -10.61 0.66
CA LEU A 203 -18.62 -10.04 1.62
C LEU A 203 -19.22 -9.97 3.03
N SER A 204 -20.54 -9.74 3.18
CA SER A 204 -21.21 -9.70 4.48
C SER A 204 -21.43 -11.10 5.06
N LYS A 205 -21.86 -12.07 4.25
CA LYS A 205 -22.09 -13.47 4.64
C LYS A 205 -20.81 -14.23 5.00
N SER A 206 -19.71 -13.94 4.30
CA SER A 206 -18.41 -14.52 4.62
C SER A 206 -18.01 -14.15 6.07
N GLN A 207 -17.37 -15.04 6.82
CA GLN A 207 -16.93 -14.80 8.20
C GLN A 207 -15.49 -15.28 8.37
N GLY A 208 -14.71 -14.61 9.21
CA GLY A 208 -13.31 -14.95 9.42
C GLY A 208 -12.40 -14.43 8.30
N SER A 209 -11.63 -15.33 7.67
CA SER A 209 -10.67 -14.98 6.62
C SER A 209 -11.37 -14.78 5.28
N ILE A 210 -11.16 -13.62 4.65
CA ILE A 210 -11.53 -13.34 3.27
C ILE A 210 -10.26 -13.18 2.46
N THR A 211 -10.22 -13.82 1.30
CA THR A 211 -9.17 -13.65 0.30
C THR A 211 -9.73 -12.83 -0.85
N LEU A 212 -9.09 -11.71 -1.18
CA LEU A 212 -9.44 -10.89 -2.33
C LEU A 212 -8.30 -10.93 -3.34
N LYS A 213 -8.65 -11.03 -4.62
CA LYS A 213 -7.75 -10.82 -5.75
C LYS A 213 -8.04 -9.44 -6.31
N ILE A 214 -7.09 -8.52 -6.19
CA ILE A 214 -7.26 -7.12 -6.55
C ILE A 214 -6.14 -6.65 -7.47
N ILE A 215 -6.44 -5.65 -8.28
CA ILE A 215 -5.45 -4.89 -9.04
C ILE A 215 -5.26 -3.57 -8.28
N PRO A 216 -4.04 -3.29 -7.79
CA PRO A 216 -3.78 -2.11 -6.99
C PRO A 216 -3.93 -0.86 -7.85
N ALA A 217 -4.65 0.15 -7.34
CA ALA A 217 -4.63 1.45 -8.00
C ALA A 217 -3.27 2.12 -7.79
N ILE A 218 -2.64 2.55 -8.89
CA ILE A 218 -1.45 3.40 -8.84
C ILE A 218 -1.86 4.72 -8.19
N LYS A 219 -1.44 4.94 -6.94
CA LYS A 219 -1.61 6.20 -6.24
C LYS A 219 -0.34 6.57 -5.47
N GLU A 220 0.06 7.82 -5.64
CA GLU A 220 0.99 8.49 -4.74
C GLU A 220 0.32 8.63 -3.36
N GLU A 221 1.01 8.22 -2.31
CA GLU A 221 0.49 8.28 -0.96
C GLU A 221 0.32 9.73 -0.49
N ASP A 222 -0.91 10.21 -0.43
CA ASP A 222 -1.24 11.43 0.31
C ASP A 222 -1.07 11.18 1.81
N LYS A 223 0.10 11.59 2.33
CA LYS A 223 0.33 11.68 3.78
C LYS A 223 -0.60 12.74 4.36
N LEU A 224 -1.75 12.31 4.90
CA LEU A 224 -2.71 13.24 5.50
C LEU A 224 -2.46 13.46 7.00
N ASN A 225 -2.38 14.74 7.32
CA ASN A 225 -2.25 15.36 8.63
C ASN A 225 -3.42 14.98 9.55
N GLU A 226 -3.13 14.37 10.70
CA GLU A 226 -4.12 14.01 11.73
C GLU A 226 -4.62 15.24 12.51
N SER A 227 -5.34 16.15 11.85
CA SER A 227 -6.04 17.22 12.56
C SER A 227 -7.39 16.70 13.10
N LYS A 228 -7.48 16.52 14.42
CA LYS A 228 -8.73 16.10 15.08
C LYS A 228 -9.71 17.27 15.09
N VAL A 229 -10.82 17.14 14.36
CA VAL A 229 -11.90 18.15 14.29
C VAL A 229 -13.15 17.63 14.99
N TYR A 230 -13.72 18.43 15.90
CA TYR A 230 -15.00 18.12 16.56
C TYR A 230 -16.07 19.11 16.12
N LEU A 231 -17.26 18.59 15.84
CA LEU A 231 -18.42 19.34 15.38
C LEU A 231 -19.59 19.12 16.33
N ARG A 232 -20.38 20.17 16.58
CA ARG A 232 -21.69 20.02 17.21
C ARG A 232 -22.79 20.08 16.15
N ALA A 233 -23.63 19.06 16.08
CA ALA A 233 -24.74 18.98 15.15
C ALA A 233 -25.82 20.02 15.50
N LEU A 234 -26.25 20.81 14.51
CA LEU A 234 -27.32 21.81 14.67
C LEU A 234 -28.66 21.37 14.09
N PHE A 235 -28.72 20.16 13.53
CA PHE A 235 -29.89 19.57 12.92
C PHE A 235 -29.89 18.05 13.13
N ASP A 236 -31.02 17.42 12.84
CA ASP A 236 -31.17 15.96 12.86
C ASP A 236 -30.83 15.38 11.48
N TYR A 237 -30.10 14.27 11.45
CA TYR A 237 -29.78 13.56 10.23
C TYR A 237 -30.20 12.10 10.32
N THR A 238 -31.06 11.69 9.39
CA THR A 238 -31.53 10.30 9.22
C THR A 238 -31.03 9.76 7.88
N PRO A 239 -29.96 8.93 7.86
CA PRO A 239 -29.37 8.44 6.61
C PRO A 239 -30.34 7.69 5.70
N PHE A 240 -31.27 6.93 6.27
CA PHE A 240 -32.25 6.13 5.52
C PHE A 240 -33.27 6.98 4.73
N GLU A 241 -33.50 8.22 5.14
CA GLU A 241 -34.38 9.16 4.43
C GLU A 241 -33.60 9.93 3.33
N ASP A 242 -32.27 9.87 3.35
CA ASP A 242 -31.42 10.64 2.46
C ASP A 242 -31.08 9.86 1.19
N LYS A 243 -31.79 10.15 0.11
CA LYS A 243 -31.53 9.54 -1.21
C LYS A 243 -30.17 9.94 -1.82
N ALA A 244 -29.52 10.99 -1.31
CA ALA A 244 -28.24 11.44 -1.83
C ALA A 244 -27.03 10.74 -1.18
N THR A 245 -27.25 9.93 -0.15
CA THR A 245 -26.15 9.22 0.52
C THR A 245 -25.64 8.05 -0.34
N PRO A 246 -24.31 7.86 -0.49
CA PRO A 246 -23.76 6.81 -1.34
C PRO A 246 -24.13 5.40 -0.85
N CYS A 247 -24.27 5.24 0.47
CA CYS A 247 -24.63 3.97 1.10
C CYS A 247 -25.35 4.27 2.41
N GLN A 248 -26.67 4.00 2.47
CA GLN A 248 -27.50 4.30 3.63
C GLN A 248 -27.03 3.55 4.89
N GLU A 249 -26.58 2.31 4.74
CA GLU A 249 -26.05 1.47 5.82
C GLU A 249 -24.73 2.00 6.41
N ALA A 250 -23.99 2.82 5.66
CA ALA A 250 -22.77 3.44 6.12
C ALA A 250 -23.00 4.81 6.77
N GLY A 251 -24.22 5.36 6.71
CA GLY A 251 -24.53 6.67 7.28
C GLY A 251 -24.53 6.68 8.80
N LEU A 252 -24.02 7.76 9.39
CA LEU A 252 -24.06 7.98 10.84
C LEU A 252 -25.30 8.83 11.19
N PRO A 253 -26.35 8.26 11.79
CA PRO A 253 -27.47 9.05 12.28
C PRO A 253 -27.03 9.92 13.48
N PHE A 254 -27.53 11.14 13.54
CA PHE A 254 -27.30 12.04 14.67
C PHE A 254 -28.48 12.98 14.91
N LYS A 255 -28.58 13.50 16.13
CA LYS A 255 -29.56 14.48 16.56
C LYS A 255 -28.92 15.83 16.80
N ARG A 256 -29.71 16.90 16.71
CA ARG A 256 -29.28 18.24 17.11
C ARG A 256 -28.74 18.21 18.55
N GLY A 257 -27.52 18.72 18.72
CA GLY A 257 -26.80 18.73 19.98
C GLY A 257 -25.69 17.68 20.08
N ASP A 258 -25.72 16.63 19.26
CA ASP A 258 -24.68 15.58 19.27
C ASP A 258 -23.31 16.16 18.92
N ILE A 259 -22.26 15.64 19.58
CA ILE A 259 -20.87 15.97 19.27
C ILE A 259 -20.29 14.86 18.39
N LEU A 260 -19.76 15.25 17.24
CA LEU A 260 -19.22 14.37 16.21
C LEU A 260 -17.73 14.66 16.05
N GLN A 261 -16.90 13.63 16.18
CA GLN A 261 -15.48 13.67 15.85
C GLN A 261 -15.32 13.32 14.36
N VAL A 262 -14.82 14.26 13.57
CA VAL A 262 -14.49 14.02 12.16
C VAL A 262 -13.13 13.32 12.10
N VAL A 263 -13.10 12.18 11.43
CA VAL A 263 -11.90 11.33 11.28
C VAL A 263 -11.31 11.36 9.88
N SER A 264 -12.09 11.73 8.85
CA SER A 264 -11.60 11.95 7.49
C SER A 264 -12.51 12.93 6.74
N GLN A 265 -11.87 13.83 5.99
CA GLN A 265 -12.51 14.82 5.13
C GLN A 265 -12.15 14.61 3.64
N ASP A 266 -11.60 13.44 3.31
CA ASP A 266 -11.02 13.12 2.01
C ASP A 266 -12.06 13.23 0.87
N ASP A 267 -13.33 12.97 1.19
CA ASP A 267 -14.44 13.21 0.28
C ASP A 267 -15.06 14.60 0.53
N PRO A 268 -15.20 15.45 -0.50
CA PRO A 268 -15.70 16.82 -0.35
C PRO A 268 -17.20 16.90 -0.01
N THR A 269 -17.95 15.82 -0.21
CA THR A 269 -19.41 15.76 -0.02
C THR A 269 -19.82 14.96 1.22
N TRP A 270 -19.07 13.91 1.57
CA TRP A 270 -19.44 12.95 2.60
C TRP A 270 -18.26 12.63 3.52
N TRP A 271 -18.19 13.32 4.65
CA TRP A 271 -17.13 13.12 5.64
C TRP A 271 -17.35 11.86 6.47
N GLN A 272 -16.26 11.32 7.02
CA GLN A 272 -16.31 10.22 7.98
C GLN A 272 -16.20 10.77 9.39
N ALA A 273 -17.14 10.40 10.24
CA ALA A 273 -17.18 10.83 11.62
C ALA A 273 -17.59 9.70 12.57
N LYS A 274 -17.33 9.93 13.85
CA LYS A 274 -17.82 9.12 14.97
C LYS A 274 -18.56 10.02 15.94
N ARG A 275 -19.59 9.48 16.59
CA ARG A 275 -20.24 10.19 17.69
C ARG A 275 -19.40 10.05 18.96
N VAL A 276 -19.11 11.16 19.63
CA VAL A 276 -18.32 11.17 20.86
C VAL A 276 -19.13 10.49 21.97
N GLY A 277 -18.51 9.55 22.68
CA GLY A 277 -19.17 8.73 23.72
C GLY A 277 -19.80 7.45 23.21
N ASP A 278 -19.74 7.17 21.91
CA ASP A 278 -20.13 5.87 21.35
C ASP A 278 -18.92 4.92 21.35
N GLY A 279 -19.14 3.66 21.75
CA GLY A 279 -18.09 2.63 21.78
C GLY A 279 -17.74 2.07 20.39
N ASN A 280 -18.42 2.53 19.34
CA ASN A 280 -18.23 2.02 17.99
C ASN A 280 -16.88 2.48 17.39
N LEU A 281 -16.05 1.50 17.05
CA LEU A 281 -14.75 1.75 16.42
C LEU A 281 -14.86 2.13 14.94
N ARG A 282 -16.00 1.90 14.28
CA ARG A 282 -16.20 2.21 12.86
C ARG A 282 -16.79 3.62 12.69
N ALA A 283 -16.19 4.41 11.79
CA ALA A 283 -16.75 5.69 11.38
C ALA A 283 -17.97 5.50 10.47
N GLY A 284 -18.90 6.46 10.51
CA GLY A 284 -20.02 6.54 9.58
C GLY A 284 -20.02 7.83 8.78
N LEU A 285 -20.82 7.87 7.72
CA LEU A 285 -20.89 8.98 6.79
C LEU A 285 -21.80 10.09 7.30
N ILE A 286 -21.30 11.32 7.25
CA ILE A 286 -22.07 12.54 7.51
C ILE A 286 -21.95 13.49 6.30
N PRO A 287 -22.98 14.28 5.99
CA PRO A 287 -22.87 15.28 4.93
C PRO A 287 -21.81 16.32 5.31
N SER A 288 -20.96 16.68 4.36
CA SER A 288 -19.98 17.74 4.56
C SER A 288 -20.66 19.08 4.79
N ARG A 289 -19.96 20.01 5.44
CA ARG A 289 -20.46 21.37 5.67
C ARG A 289 -20.93 22.03 4.36
N HIS A 290 -20.09 22.03 3.34
CA HIS A 290 -20.38 22.64 2.04
C HIS A 290 -21.55 21.97 1.33
N PHE A 291 -21.62 20.63 1.38
CA PHE A 291 -22.72 19.89 0.76
C PHE A 291 -24.06 20.21 1.43
N GLN A 292 -24.08 20.30 2.75
CA GLN A 292 -25.29 20.66 3.49
C GLN A 292 -25.73 22.11 3.23
N GLU A 293 -24.77 23.05 3.12
CA GLU A 293 -25.04 24.45 2.75
C GLU A 293 -25.69 24.55 1.36
N LYS A 294 -25.19 23.80 0.37
CA LYS A 294 -25.80 23.72 -0.97
C LYS A 294 -27.23 23.19 -0.94
N ARG A 295 -27.50 22.12 -0.18
CA ARG A 295 -28.86 21.57 -0.04
C ARG A 295 -29.82 22.56 0.60
N LEU A 296 -29.35 23.32 1.59
CA LEU A 296 -30.13 24.38 2.23
C LEU A 296 -30.46 25.49 1.24
N ALA A 297 -29.46 25.99 0.52
CA ALA A 297 -29.65 27.05 -0.48
C ALA A 297 -30.63 26.62 -1.59
N HIS A 298 -30.55 25.36 -2.03
CA HIS A 298 -31.49 24.82 -3.01
C HIS A 298 -32.93 24.73 -2.46
N ARG A 299 -33.13 24.28 -1.22
CA ARG A 299 -34.46 24.25 -0.57
C ARG A 299 -35.06 25.64 -0.39
N VAL A 300 -34.23 26.63 -0.05
CA VAL A 300 -34.64 28.04 0.05
C VAL A 300 -35.07 28.56 -1.32
N LYS A 301 -34.30 28.31 -2.39
CA LYS A 301 -34.66 28.69 -3.77
C LYS A 301 -35.96 28.03 -4.25
N MET A 302 -36.18 26.77 -3.87
CA MET A 302 -37.38 26.01 -4.24
C MET A 302 -38.59 26.29 -3.32
N GLY A 303 -38.48 27.18 -2.33
CA GLY A 303 -39.58 27.51 -1.41
C GLY A 303 -40.02 26.36 -0.50
N THR A 304 -39.22 25.30 -0.36
CA THR A 304 -39.52 24.09 0.44
C THR A 304 -38.86 24.11 1.82
N TYR A 305 -38.25 25.25 2.19
CA TYR A 305 -37.58 25.39 3.48
C TYR A 305 -38.57 25.70 4.59
N GLN A 306 -38.79 24.73 5.48
CA GLN A 306 -39.42 24.95 6.78
C GLN A 306 -38.31 25.25 7.79
N GLY A 307 -38.10 26.53 8.09
CA GLY A 307 -37.13 26.94 9.12
C GLY A 307 -37.55 26.48 10.52
N PRO A 308 -36.60 26.40 11.48
CA PRO A 308 -36.96 26.13 12.86
C PRO A 308 -37.82 27.26 13.40
N VAL A 309 -38.97 26.93 14.01
CA VAL A 309 -39.74 27.85 14.84
C VAL A 309 -38.90 28.19 16.06
N SER A 310 -38.30 29.38 16.08
CA SER A 310 -37.64 29.90 17.28
C SER A 310 -38.71 30.20 18.34
N PRO A 311 -38.57 29.73 19.60
CA PRO A 311 -39.32 30.33 20.69
C PRO A 311 -38.87 31.78 20.84
N GLN A 312 -39.82 32.71 20.78
CA GLN A 312 -39.55 34.14 20.97
C GLN A 312 -38.99 34.37 22.38
N THR A 313 -37.74 34.79 22.47
CA THR A 313 -37.23 35.53 23.63
C THR A 313 -37.11 37.01 23.26
N PRO A 314 -37.65 37.94 24.06
CA PRO A 314 -37.84 39.33 23.65
C PRO A 314 -36.60 40.18 23.97
N TYR A 315 -35.45 39.92 23.35
CA TYR A 315 -34.34 40.88 23.27
C TYR A 315 -33.44 40.49 22.09
N ASP A 316 -33.61 41.19 20.97
CA ASP A 316 -32.51 41.72 20.14
C ASP A 316 -33.08 42.31 18.85
N GLN A 317 -33.27 43.64 18.88
CA GLN A 317 -33.30 44.45 17.68
C GLN A 317 -31.86 44.73 17.23
N ALA A 318 -31.67 44.77 15.91
CA ALA A 318 -30.48 45.18 15.16
C ALA A 318 -29.51 44.05 14.77
N THR A 319 -29.75 43.44 13.61
CA THR A 319 -28.98 43.75 12.37
C THR A 319 -29.43 42.82 11.24
N ASP A 320 -30.14 43.41 10.28
CA ASP A 320 -30.32 42.86 8.96
C ASP A 320 -28.97 42.94 8.22
N LYS A 321 -28.29 41.79 8.10
CA LYS A 321 -27.35 41.36 7.04
C LYS A 321 -26.49 40.19 7.54
N GLY A 322 -26.82 38.98 7.10
CA GLY A 322 -25.92 37.81 7.23
C GLY A 322 -26.55 36.55 7.81
N ILE A 323 -27.62 36.05 7.19
CA ILE A 323 -28.24 34.74 7.57
C ILE A 323 -27.34 33.53 7.17
N GLY A 324 -26.10 33.74 6.72
CA GLY A 324 -25.36 32.73 5.95
C GLY A 324 -24.39 31.79 6.68
N ILE A 325 -23.92 32.05 7.91
CA ILE A 325 -22.56 31.57 8.25
C ILE A 325 -22.46 30.59 9.45
N ASN A 326 -23.49 30.46 10.33
CA ASN A 326 -23.35 29.73 11.61
C ASN A 326 -24.32 28.56 11.88
N LEU A 327 -25.10 28.08 10.89
CA LEU A 327 -26.31 27.29 11.17
C LEU A 327 -26.25 25.77 10.99
N LEU A 328 -25.12 25.16 10.62
CA LEU A 328 -25.11 23.72 10.29
C LEU A 328 -24.19 22.87 11.16
N PHE A 329 -22.97 23.34 11.45
CA PHE A 329 -22.06 22.74 12.42
C PHE A 329 -21.23 23.85 13.10
N VAL A 330 -21.16 23.86 14.44
CA VAL A 330 -20.19 24.70 15.15
C VAL A 330 -18.91 23.89 15.31
N GLY A 331 -17.81 24.36 14.74
CA GLY A 331 -16.49 23.80 14.97
C GLY A 331 -16.08 24.03 16.41
N ILE A 332 -15.96 22.96 17.19
CA ILE A 332 -15.40 23.01 18.53
C ILE A 332 -13.93 22.65 18.37
N GLN A 333 -13.05 23.65 18.31
CA GLN A 333 -11.62 23.41 18.56
C GLN A 333 -11.44 23.16 20.06
N LEU A 334 -11.68 21.93 20.48
CA LEU A 334 -11.15 21.45 21.76
C LEU A 334 -9.66 21.19 21.56
N LYS A 335 -8.82 22.18 21.90
CA LYS A 335 -7.44 21.92 22.31
C LYS A 335 -7.50 21.10 23.61
N MET A 336 -7.71 19.79 23.49
CA MET A 336 -7.43 18.89 24.60
C MET A 336 -5.92 18.74 24.63
N HIS A 337 -5.27 19.45 25.56
CA HIS A 337 -3.92 19.08 25.99
C HIS A 337 -4.00 17.67 26.58
N GLN A 338 -3.02 16.88 26.14
CA GLN A 338 -2.70 15.47 26.39
C GLN A 338 -3.45 14.74 27.50
#